data_AF-A0A1Q7MI95-F1
#
_entry.id   AF-A0A1Q7MI95-F1
#
_cell.length_a   1.000
_cell.length_b   1.000
_cell.length_c   1.000
_cell.angle_alpha   90.00
_cell.angle_beta   90.00
_cell.angle_gamma   90.00
#
_symmetry.space_group_name_H-M   'P 1'
#
loop_
_entity.id
_entity.type
_entity.pdbx_description
1 polymer ?
#
loop_
_entity_poly.entity_id
_entity_poly.type
_entity_poly.pdbx_seq_one_letter_code
_entity_poly.pdbx_strand_id
1 'polypeptide(L)'
;MIVVAILILAGVVHWSARQLLAEVKAAREEAARTRAVALLQLFAPGVGASASDPRALLVWQPLGRTARQMYPTEFAALDRAAGGTFPFTKDQLQTAHADWTADWLVWERAHDAEYKLKAAALEHELGTTNTVSAPPLARARFDAIEREKLDLYQRRYQEYVRVAKALQALTV
;
A
#
# COMPACT_ATOMS: atom_id res chain seq x y z
N MET A 1 52.87 33.44 -36.68
CA MET A 1 53.26 32.14 -36.09
C MET A 1 52.72 31.96 -34.67
N ILE A 2 53.13 32.78 -33.68
CA ILE A 2 52.72 32.61 -32.27
C ILE A 2 51.19 32.69 -32.07
N VAL A 3 50.52 33.68 -32.67
CA VAL A 3 49.06 33.85 -32.57
C VAL A 3 48.30 32.63 -33.11
N VAL A 4 48.76 32.06 -34.22
CA VAL A 4 48.14 30.87 -34.82
C VAL A 4 48.31 29.65 -33.91
N ALA A 5 49.50 29.48 -33.30
CA ALA A 5 49.73 28.40 -32.33
C ALA A 5 48.84 28.53 -31.09
N ILE A 6 48.63 29.75 -30.58
CA ILE A 6 47.73 30.01 -29.44
C ILE A 6 46.28 29.66 -29.79
N LEU A 7 45.80 30.05 -30.98
CA LEU A 7 44.43 29.74 -31.41
C LEU A 7 44.20 28.23 -31.59
N ILE A 8 45.18 27.51 -32.14
CA ILE A 8 45.12 26.04 -32.26
C ILE A 8 45.07 25.42 -30.86
N LEU A 9 45.93 25.84 -29.94
CA LEU A 9 45.96 25.33 -28.58
C LEU A 9 44.61 25.58 -27.87
N ALA A 10 44.07 26.80 -27.98
CA ALA A 10 42.77 27.14 -27.41
C ALA A 10 41.63 26.29 -28.01
N GLY A 11 41.66 26.03 -29.32
CA GLY A 11 40.70 25.17 -29.99
C GLY A 11 40.75 23.72 -29.49
N VAL A 12 41.95 23.16 -29.34
CA VAL A 12 42.15 21.80 -28.81
C VAL A 12 41.67 21.71 -27.37
N VAL A 13 42.06 22.67 -26.51
CA VAL A 13 41.63 22.70 -25.09
C VAL A 13 40.11 22.79 -24.98
N HIS A 14 39.47 23.66 -25.77
CA HIS A 14 38.02 23.81 -25.77
C HIS A 14 37.30 22.53 -26.25
N TRP A 15 37.83 21.88 -27.28
CA TRP A 15 37.29 20.63 -27.80
C TRP A 15 37.43 19.49 -26.78
N SER A 16 38.60 19.33 -26.17
CA SER A 16 38.84 18.33 -25.12
C SER A 16 37.94 18.57 -23.89
N ALA A 17 37.77 19.83 -23.46
CA ALA A 17 36.87 20.16 -22.36
C ALA A 17 35.41 19.79 -22.69
N ARG A 18 34.95 20.02 -23.93
CA ARG A 18 33.61 19.61 -24.39
C ARG A 18 33.44 18.09 -24.41
N GLN A 19 34.44 17.35 -24.88
CA GLN A 19 34.41 15.89 -24.87
C GLN A 19 34.31 15.34 -23.44
N LEU A 20 35.14 15.82 -22.52
CA LEU A 20 35.10 15.42 -21.12
C LEU A 20 33.74 15.71 -20.47
N LEU A 21 33.15 16.88 -20.74
CA LEU A 21 31.81 17.21 -20.24
C LEU A 21 30.73 16.28 -20.81
N ALA A 22 30.83 15.91 -22.10
CA ALA A 22 29.91 14.97 -22.73
C ALA A 22 30.03 13.57 -22.13
N GLU A 23 31.24 13.07 -21.90
CA GLU A 23 31.47 11.77 -21.26
C GLU A 23 30.99 11.74 -19.80
N VAL A 24 31.29 12.78 -19.01
CA VAL A 24 30.81 12.90 -17.63
C VAL A 24 29.28 12.93 -17.60
N LYS A 25 28.65 13.64 -18.55
CA LYS A 25 27.19 13.66 -18.67
C LYS A 25 26.64 12.28 -19.03
N ALA A 26 27.22 11.61 -20.02
CA ALA A 26 26.81 10.26 -20.43
C ALA A 26 26.97 9.24 -19.29
N ALA A 27 28.08 9.27 -18.55
CA ALA A 27 28.32 8.40 -17.40
C ALA A 27 27.32 8.67 -16.26
N ARG A 28 26.96 9.94 -16.01
CA ARG A 28 25.93 10.31 -15.04
C ARG A 28 24.54 9.82 -15.45
N GLU A 29 24.18 9.95 -16.72
CA GLU A 29 22.91 9.46 -17.25
C GLU A 29 22.81 7.94 -17.14
N GLU A 30 23.90 7.22 -17.45
CA GLU A 30 23.93 5.77 -17.30
C GLU A 30 23.78 5.35 -15.83
N ALA A 31 24.51 5.98 -14.92
CA ALA A 31 24.38 5.70 -13.50
C ALA A 31 22.97 5.99 -12.97
N ALA A 32 22.30 7.04 -13.48
CA ALA A 32 20.91 7.35 -13.14
C ALA A 32 19.95 6.27 -13.68
N ARG A 33 20.16 5.77 -14.90
CA ARG A 33 19.38 4.63 -15.44
C ARG A 33 19.54 3.38 -14.60
N THR A 34 20.77 3.02 -14.22
CA THR A 34 21.03 1.85 -13.36
C THR A 34 20.31 1.99 -12.01
N ARG A 35 20.37 3.17 -11.38
CA ARG A 35 19.64 3.44 -10.12
C ARG A 35 18.12 3.35 -10.30
N ALA A 36 17.59 3.88 -11.40
CA ALA A 36 16.15 3.78 -11.69
C ALA A 36 15.71 2.30 -11.83
N VAL A 37 16.50 1.46 -12.49
CA VAL A 37 16.24 0.01 -12.59
C VAL A 37 16.31 -0.65 -11.21
N ALA A 38 17.29 -0.29 -10.38
CA ALA A 38 17.39 -0.81 -9.02
C ALA A 38 16.17 -0.41 -8.16
N LEU A 39 15.68 0.83 -8.30
CA LEU A 39 14.45 1.28 -7.64
C LEU A 39 13.22 0.49 -8.11
N LEU A 40 13.10 0.21 -9.42
CA LEU A 40 12.04 -0.65 -9.95
C LEU A 40 12.06 -2.03 -9.29
N GLN A 41 13.23 -2.65 -9.22
CA GLN A 41 13.40 -3.96 -8.58
C GLN A 41 13.09 -3.94 -7.09
N LEU A 42 13.48 -2.86 -6.39
CA LEU A 42 13.23 -2.68 -4.96
C LEU A 42 11.73 -2.63 -4.63
N PHE A 43 10.94 -1.93 -5.45
CA PHE A 43 9.51 -1.74 -5.19
C PHE A 43 8.61 -2.80 -5.84
N ALA A 44 9.12 -3.62 -6.77
CA ALA A 44 8.32 -4.66 -7.43
C ALA A 44 7.58 -5.60 -6.45
N PRO A 45 8.20 -6.09 -5.35
CA PRO A 45 7.50 -6.89 -4.34
C PRO A 45 6.37 -6.12 -3.65
N GLY A 46 6.57 -4.82 -3.40
CA GLY A 46 5.55 -3.97 -2.79
C GLY A 46 4.36 -3.72 -3.71
N VAL A 47 4.62 -3.50 -5.00
CA VAL A 47 3.58 -3.41 -6.03
C VAL A 47 2.78 -4.70 -6.10
N GLY A 48 3.45 -5.85 -6.19
CA GLY A 48 2.78 -7.16 -6.19
C GLY A 48 1.95 -7.42 -4.93
N ALA A 49 2.51 -7.17 -3.74
CA ALA A 49 1.83 -7.40 -2.47
C ALA A 49 0.60 -6.50 -2.29
N SER A 50 0.67 -5.25 -2.72
CA SER A 50 -0.44 -4.28 -2.61
C SER A 50 -1.68 -4.65 -3.42
N ALA A 51 -1.52 -5.45 -4.47
CA ALA A 51 -2.64 -5.94 -5.28
C ALA A 51 -3.49 -6.98 -4.54
N SER A 52 -2.94 -7.67 -3.54
CA SER A 52 -3.64 -8.71 -2.77
C SER A 52 -3.94 -8.29 -1.33
N ASP A 53 -3.13 -7.41 -0.75
CA ASP A 53 -3.32 -6.90 0.61
C ASP A 53 -3.06 -5.39 0.68
N PRO A 54 -4.10 -4.55 0.85
CA PRO A 54 -3.97 -3.12 1.03
C PRO A 54 -2.97 -2.72 2.13
N ARG A 55 -2.79 -3.54 3.17
CA ARG A 55 -1.88 -3.26 4.29
C ARG A 55 -0.42 -3.20 3.85
N ALA A 56 -0.05 -3.83 2.74
CA ALA A 56 1.30 -3.71 2.19
C ALA A 56 1.67 -2.24 1.91
N LEU A 57 0.71 -1.41 1.49
CA LEU A 57 0.92 0.00 1.20
C LEU A 57 1.36 0.80 2.43
N LEU A 58 0.97 0.38 3.63
CA LEU A 58 1.36 1.03 4.88
C LEU A 58 2.87 0.98 5.14
N VAL A 59 3.55 -0.01 4.56
CA VAL A 59 5.01 -0.16 4.62
C VAL A 59 5.67 0.47 3.41
N TRP A 60 5.17 0.14 2.21
CA TRP A 60 5.87 0.48 0.97
C TRP A 60 5.70 1.94 0.55
N GLN A 61 4.56 2.58 0.84
CA GLN A 61 4.35 3.97 0.43
C GLN A 61 5.24 4.97 1.21
N PRO A 62 5.41 4.86 2.54
CA PRO A 62 6.38 5.69 3.26
C PRO A 62 7.82 5.51 2.74
N LEU A 63 8.24 4.26 2.48
CA LEU A 63 9.55 3.97 1.89
C LEU A 63 9.71 4.59 0.50
N GLY A 64 8.66 4.53 -0.32
CA GLY A 64 8.59 5.21 -1.62
C GLY A 64 8.77 6.72 -1.50
N ARG A 65 8.06 7.36 -0.56
CA ARG A 65 8.20 8.81 -0.28
C ARG A 65 9.62 9.17 0.13
N THR A 66 10.24 8.40 1.03
CA THR A 66 11.63 8.63 1.46
C THR A 66 12.63 8.45 0.31
N ALA A 67 12.52 7.36 -0.45
CA ALA A 67 13.39 7.11 -1.60
C ALA A 67 13.26 8.21 -2.66
N ARG A 68 12.05 8.73 -2.87
CA ARG A 68 11.77 9.83 -3.80
C ARG A 68 12.43 11.14 -3.41
N GLN A 69 12.53 11.43 -2.11
CA GLN A 69 13.27 12.60 -1.61
C GLN A 69 14.79 12.45 -1.82
N MET A 70 15.31 11.23 -1.73
CA MET A 70 16.74 10.95 -1.92
C MET A 70 17.16 10.92 -3.39
N TYR A 71 16.28 10.43 -4.28
CA TYR A 71 16.57 10.23 -5.71
C TYR A 71 15.51 10.89 -6.62
N PRO A 72 15.30 12.22 -6.52
CA PRO A 72 14.20 12.90 -7.19
C PRO A 72 14.25 12.80 -8.72
N THR A 73 15.46 12.82 -9.30
CA THR A 73 15.67 12.72 -10.75
C THR A 73 15.29 11.36 -11.32
N GLU A 74 15.65 10.29 -10.61
CA GLU A 74 15.36 8.92 -10.99
C GLU A 74 13.85 8.66 -10.90
N PHE A 75 13.20 9.10 -9.82
CA PHE A 75 11.75 8.97 -9.69
C PHE A 75 11.01 9.77 -10.77
N ALA A 76 11.45 10.97 -11.14
CA ALA A 76 10.85 11.72 -12.25
C ALA A 76 10.99 10.98 -13.60
N ALA A 77 12.06 10.23 -13.81
CA ALA A 77 12.19 9.37 -14.98
C ALA A 77 11.23 8.18 -14.92
N LEU A 78 11.10 7.54 -13.75
CA LEU A 78 10.16 6.45 -13.52
C LEU A 78 8.70 6.88 -13.69
N ASP A 79 8.32 8.06 -13.20
CA ASP A 79 6.95 8.54 -13.34
C ASP A 79 6.57 8.76 -14.81
N ARG A 80 7.50 9.33 -15.60
CA ARG A 80 7.31 9.52 -17.04
C ARG A 80 7.17 8.18 -17.76
N ALA A 81 7.94 7.17 -17.36
CA ALA A 81 7.86 5.83 -17.92
C ALA A 81 6.58 5.09 -17.51
N ALA A 82 6.13 5.27 -16.26
CA ALA A 82 4.93 4.63 -15.73
C ALA A 82 3.63 5.33 -16.14
N GLY A 83 3.69 6.59 -16.61
CA GLY A 83 2.51 7.41 -16.91
C GLY A 83 1.78 7.93 -15.66
N GLY A 84 2.42 7.89 -14.49
CA GLY A 84 1.84 8.24 -13.20
C GLY A 84 2.88 8.22 -12.09
N THR A 85 2.48 8.52 -10.85
CA THR A 85 3.41 8.52 -9.71
C THR A 85 3.87 7.11 -9.36
N PHE A 86 5.18 6.86 -9.46
CA PHE A 86 5.82 5.63 -9.00
C PHE A 86 6.22 5.74 -7.51
N PRO A 87 6.11 4.66 -6.69
CA PRO A 87 5.64 3.32 -7.05
C PRO A 87 4.12 3.15 -6.98
N PHE A 88 3.43 4.00 -6.23
CA PHE A 88 1.98 3.96 -6.06
C PHE A 88 1.35 5.29 -6.41
N THR A 89 0.33 5.27 -7.26
CA THR A 89 -0.44 6.45 -7.62
C THR A 89 -1.41 6.83 -6.50
N LYS A 90 -1.86 8.09 -6.50
CA LYS A 90 -2.90 8.53 -5.55
C LYS A 90 -4.17 7.70 -5.68
N ASP A 91 -4.57 7.40 -6.92
CA ASP A 91 -5.75 6.60 -7.22
C ASP A 91 -5.62 5.19 -6.66
N GLN A 92 -4.44 4.55 -6.81
CA GLN A 92 -4.20 3.22 -6.21
C GLN A 92 -4.35 3.24 -4.68
N LEU A 93 -3.86 4.28 -4.00
CA LEU A 93 -4.01 4.43 -2.55
C LEU A 93 -5.47 4.63 -2.14
N GLN A 94 -6.23 5.40 -2.91
CA GLN A 94 -7.66 5.62 -2.69
C GLN A 94 -8.48 4.35 -2.93
N THR A 95 -8.19 3.62 -4.01
CA THR A 95 -8.80 2.33 -4.31
C THR A 95 -8.53 1.32 -3.20
N ALA A 96 -7.29 1.22 -2.73
CA ALA A 96 -6.95 0.31 -1.64
C ALA A 96 -7.71 0.62 -0.34
N HIS A 97 -7.95 1.90 -0.02
CA HIS A 97 -8.81 2.28 1.10
C HIS A 97 -10.28 1.91 0.87
N ALA A 98 -10.79 2.12 -0.35
CA ALA A 98 -12.15 1.77 -0.72
C ALA A 98 -12.38 0.24 -0.66
N ASP A 99 -11.46 -0.54 -1.20
CA ASP A 99 -11.50 -2.01 -1.19
C ASP A 99 -11.46 -2.55 0.24
N TRP A 100 -10.56 -2.04 1.08
CA TRP A 100 -10.51 -2.40 2.51
C TRP A 100 -11.84 -2.12 3.23
N THR A 101 -12.49 -1.01 2.90
CA THR A 101 -13.81 -0.65 3.45
C THR A 101 -14.90 -1.57 2.93
N ALA A 102 -14.87 -1.92 1.64
CA ALA A 102 -15.83 -2.84 1.04
C ALA A 102 -15.72 -4.24 1.67
N ASP A 103 -14.50 -4.74 1.87
CA ASP A 103 -14.23 -6.02 2.53
C ASP A 103 -14.77 -6.06 3.96
N TRP A 104 -14.59 -4.97 4.71
CA TRP A 104 -15.19 -4.82 6.04
C TRP A 104 -16.72 -4.93 6.00
N LEU A 105 -17.38 -4.22 5.06
CA LEU A 105 -18.84 -4.25 4.93
C LEU A 105 -19.39 -5.61 4.46
N VAL A 106 -18.63 -6.35 3.66
CA VAL A 106 -18.96 -7.74 3.32
C VAL A 106 -18.86 -8.62 4.56
N TRP A 107 -17.77 -8.51 5.30
CA TRP A 107 -17.56 -9.28 6.53
C TRP A 107 -18.63 -8.97 7.58
N GLU A 108 -18.96 -7.70 7.81
CA GLU A 108 -19.96 -7.27 8.80
C GLU A 108 -21.34 -7.89 8.52
N ARG A 109 -21.77 -7.88 7.26
CA ARG A 109 -23.04 -8.51 6.86
C ARG A 109 -23.02 -10.02 7.07
N ALA A 110 -21.91 -10.68 6.75
CA ALA A 110 -21.76 -12.12 6.96
C ALA A 110 -21.77 -12.47 8.45
N HIS A 111 -21.04 -11.71 9.27
CA HIS A 111 -21.01 -11.84 10.74
C HIS A 111 -22.42 -11.68 11.32
N ASP A 112 -23.14 -10.62 10.95
CA ASP A 112 -24.50 -10.42 11.43
C ASP A 112 -25.47 -11.54 11.01
N ALA A 113 -25.35 -12.05 9.78
CA ALA A 113 -26.16 -13.18 9.33
C ALA A 113 -25.85 -14.47 10.10
N GLU A 114 -24.57 -14.76 10.34
CA GLU A 114 -24.12 -15.94 11.10
C GLU A 114 -24.71 -15.92 12.51
N TYR A 115 -24.59 -14.80 13.22
CA TYR A 115 -25.08 -14.71 14.60
C TYR A 115 -26.61 -14.67 14.70
N LYS A 116 -27.32 -14.14 13.69
CA LYS A 116 -28.78 -14.29 13.59
C LYS A 116 -29.19 -15.75 13.46
N LEU A 117 -28.46 -16.53 12.65
CA LEU A 117 -28.71 -17.96 12.49
C LEU A 117 -28.41 -18.75 13.76
N LYS A 118 -27.30 -18.45 14.46
CA LYS A 118 -26.96 -19.07 15.76
C LYS A 118 -28.04 -18.80 16.81
N ALA A 119 -28.55 -17.57 16.89
CA ALA A 119 -29.63 -17.22 17.80
C ALA A 119 -30.92 -17.97 17.48
N ALA A 120 -31.36 -17.98 16.22
CA ALA A 120 -32.56 -18.69 15.78
C ALA A 120 -32.47 -20.21 16.00
N ALA A 121 -31.29 -20.81 15.80
CA ALA A 121 -31.06 -22.22 16.08
C ALA A 121 -31.25 -22.54 17.57
N LEU A 122 -30.68 -21.70 18.45
CA LEU A 122 -30.84 -21.87 19.91
C LEU A 122 -32.29 -21.67 20.36
N GLU A 123 -33.01 -20.69 19.78
CA GLU A 123 -34.45 -20.50 20.02
C GLU A 123 -35.26 -21.74 19.61
N HIS A 124 -34.94 -22.35 18.47
CA HIS A 124 -35.61 -23.56 17.98
C HIS A 124 -35.35 -24.78 18.88
N GLU A 125 -34.10 -24.98 19.34
CA GLU A 125 -33.75 -26.02 20.33
C GLU A 125 -34.53 -25.86 21.64
N LEU A 126 -34.78 -24.62 22.06
CA LEU A 126 -35.52 -24.34 23.28
C LEU A 126 -37.02 -24.50 23.10
N GLY A 127 -37.58 -24.10 21.95
CA GLY A 127 -38.98 -24.30 21.62
C GLY A 127 -39.38 -25.77 21.43
N THR A 128 -38.42 -26.64 21.05
CA THR A 128 -38.63 -28.09 20.95
C THR A 128 -38.50 -28.80 22.30
N THR A 129 -37.80 -28.20 23.27
CA THR A 129 -37.67 -28.71 24.63
C THR A 129 -38.86 -28.22 25.46
N ASN A 130 -39.87 -29.08 25.65
CA ASN A 130 -41.17 -28.80 26.25
C ASN A 130 -41.12 -28.49 27.77
N THR A 131 -40.30 -27.51 28.17
CA THR A 131 -40.05 -27.11 29.56
C THR A 131 -40.54 -25.68 29.79
N VAL A 132 -41.42 -25.51 30.79
CA VAL A 132 -42.17 -24.28 31.14
C VAL A 132 -41.26 -23.15 31.67
N SER A 133 -39.95 -23.36 31.75
CA SER A 133 -38.96 -22.33 32.07
C SER A 133 -37.71 -22.58 31.26
N ALA A 134 -37.24 -21.56 30.55
CA ALA A 134 -35.93 -21.60 29.88
C ALA A 134 -34.88 -22.02 30.92
N PRO A 135 -34.24 -23.19 30.78
CA PRO A 135 -33.27 -23.66 31.76
C PRO A 135 -32.18 -22.60 31.96
N PRO A 136 -31.62 -22.40 33.17
CA PRO A 136 -30.49 -21.48 33.39
C PRO A 136 -29.33 -21.70 32.41
N LEU A 137 -29.15 -22.94 31.94
CA LEU A 137 -28.20 -23.33 30.90
C LEU A 137 -28.49 -22.68 29.53
N ALA A 138 -29.77 -22.54 29.15
CA ALA A 138 -30.19 -21.91 27.90
C ALA A 138 -29.84 -20.43 27.89
N ARG A 139 -30.09 -19.73 29.00
CA ARG A 139 -29.73 -18.32 29.16
C ARG A 139 -28.22 -18.12 29.14
N ALA A 140 -27.48 -18.97 29.84
CA ALA A 140 -26.02 -18.95 29.80
C ALA A 140 -25.46 -19.19 28.37
N ARG A 141 -26.12 -20.01 27.55
CA ARG A 141 -25.75 -20.22 26.14
C ARG A 141 -26.01 -18.98 25.27
N PHE A 142 -27.15 -18.32 25.43
CA PHE A 142 -27.40 -17.02 24.76
C PHE A 142 -26.35 -15.98 25.15
N ASP A 143 -26.11 -15.81 26.44
CA ASP A 143 -25.12 -14.85 26.95
C ASP A 143 -23.69 -15.17 26.45
N ALA A 144 -23.39 -16.45 26.19
CA ALA A 144 -22.11 -16.86 25.60
C ALA A 144 -22.02 -16.48 24.12
N ILE A 145 -23.07 -16.72 23.33
CA ILE A 145 -23.12 -16.36 21.90
C ILE A 145 -23.04 -14.83 21.72
N GLU A 146 -23.74 -14.06 22.55
CA GLU A 146 -23.69 -12.59 22.49
C GLU A 146 -22.30 -12.06 22.81
N ARG A 147 -21.64 -12.60 23.84
CA ARG A 147 -20.25 -12.22 24.16
C ARG A 147 -19.29 -12.56 23.03
N GLU A 148 -19.39 -13.75 22.45
CA GLU A 148 -18.58 -14.15 21.30
C GLU A 148 -18.78 -13.20 20.11
N LYS A 149 -20.05 -12.85 19.81
CA LYS A 149 -20.41 -11.89 18.76
C LYS A 149 -19.68 -10.56 18.94
N LEU A 150 -19.79 -9.99 20.15
CA LEU A 150 -19.23 -8.67 20.48
C LEU A 150 -17.70 -8.70 20.48
N ASP A 151 -17.10 -9.73 21.05
CA ASP A 151 -15.64 -9.87 21.13
C ASP A 151 -15.00 -10.00 19.74
N LEU A 152 -15.63 -10.75 18.83
CA LEU A 152 -15.14 -10.88 17.45
C LEU A 152 -15.34 -9.57 16.68
N TYR A 153 -16.52 -8.95 16.80
CA TYR A 153 -16.82 -7.67 16.17
C TYR A 153 -15.85 -6.58 16.61
N GLN A 154 -15.63 -6.43 17.91
CA GLN A 154 -14.76 -5.39 18.46
C GLN A 154 -13.32 -5.56 17.98
N ARG A 155 -12.78 -6.79 18.00
CA ARG A 155 -11.43 -7.08 17.49
C ARG A 155 -11.28 -6.73 16.01
N ARG A 156 -12.24 -7.14 15.18
CA ARG A 156 -12.19 -6.89 13.73
C ARG A 156 -12.42 -5.41 13.41
N TYR A 157 -13.32 -4.75 14.14
CA TYR A 157 -13.57 -3.31 14.01
C TYR A 157 -12.33 -2.48 14.35
N GLN A 158 -11.61 -2.84 15.42
CA GLN A 158 -10.33 -2.18 15.78
C GLN A 158 -9.29 -2.32 14.67
N GLU A 159 -9.16 -3.51 14.07
CA GLU A 159 -8.27 -3.72 12.92
C GLU A 159 -8.70 -2.85 11.73
N TYR A 160 -9.98 -2.90 11.37
CA TYR A 160 -10.55 -2.12 10.27
C TYR A 160 -10.26 -0.62 10.43
N VAL A 161 -10.62 -0.03 11.58
CA VAL A 161 -10.43 1.41 11.82
C VAL A 161 -8.96 1.80 11.77
N ARG A 162 -8.08 0.98 12.37
CA ARG A 162 -6.64 1.26 12.38
C ARG A 162 -6.08 1.29 10.96
N VAL A 163 -6.39 0.28 10.15
CA VAL A 163 -5.88 0.16 8.78
C VAL A 163 -6.51 1.21 7.87
N ALA A 164 -7.83 1.42 7.96
CA ALA A 164 -8.54 2.42 7.16
C ALA A 164 -7.98 3.83 7.38
N LYS A 165 -7.81 4.25 8.65
CA LYS A 165 -7.20 5.54 8.96
C LYS A 165 -5.76 5.65 8.45
N ALA A 166 -4.98 4.59 8.58
CA ALA A 166 -3.59 4.58 8.10
C ALA A 166 -3.51 4.68 6.58
N LEU A 167 -4.37 3.96 5.85
CA LEU A 167 -4.47 4.04 4.38
C LEU A 167 -4.93 5.43 3.94
N GLN A 168 -5.92 6.00 4.61
CA GLN A 168 -6.39 7.35 4.32
C GLN A 168 -5.27 8.39 4.50
N ALA A 169 -4.46 8.26 5.54
CA ALA A 169 -3.31 9.14 5.80
C ALA A 169 -2.23 9.07 4.69
N LEU A 170 -2.16 7.98 3.91
CA LEU A 170 -1.25 7.88 2.76
C LEU A 170 -1.69 8.71 1.55
N THR A 171 -2.97 9.12 1.50
CA THR A 171 -3.54 9.92 0.39
C THR A 171 -3.39 11.43 0.60
N VAL A 172 -3.01 11.84 1.81
CA VAL A 172 -2.70 13.21 2.21
C VAL A 172 -1.22 13.48 1.94
#